data_AF-A0A523H1A4-F1
#
_entry.id   AF-A0A523H1A4-F1
#
_cell.length_a   1.000
_cell.length_b   1.000
_cell.length_c   1.000
_cell.angle_alpha   90.00
_cell.angle_beta   90.00
_cell.angle_gamma   90.00
#
_symmetry.space_group_name_H-M   'P 1'
#
loop_
_entity.id
_entity.type
_entity.pdbx_description
1 polymer ?
#
loop_
_entity_poly.entity_id
_entity_poly.type
_entity_poly.pdbx_seq_one_letter_code
_entity_poly.pdbx_strand_id
1 'polypeptide(L)'
;MKTKLLVLFLFICCYSYTQSYIPMLEEDNIWSVDEYVNILSNPPIMYTITHQVTVSGDTIVDGKTYKRVFNNDGETHCLVREENGIVYKYSVTSTNEVILYDFTMELGETFTLPTDPDNQYCTTGGFNYFVPEIEVVDVSTQFIAGEDRKVIEFDFMIGNGITETWIEGIGSVLGFDPIGLTLDISDTALVCFTKNGIIYFFNGATSCDNTTLGIDDLDRDQIILYPNPVTSISILQFPSEGIVDLLKIYDVTGKLVKEEKVNKDYVLIDAMQYRSGLYFYQVFSENKLLKTEKFIIK
;
A
#
# COMPACT_ATOMS: atom_id res chain seq x y z
N MET A 1 67.98 -28.55 -40.10
CA MET A 1 67.70 -28.06 -38.73
C MET A 1 66.23 -27.64 -38.69
N LYS A 2 65.39 -28.38 -37.97
CA LYS A 2 63.95 -28.12 -37.85
C LYS A 2 63.72 -27.27 -36.60
N THR A 3 63.45 -25.98 -36.78
CA THR A 3 63.13 -25.06 -35.69
C THR A 3 61.69 -25.33 -35.26
N LYS A 4 61.49 -25.99 -34.12
CA LYS A 4 60.16 -26.15 -33.52
C LYS A 4 59.82 -24.84 -32.79
N LEU A 5 58.91 -24.07 -33.36
CA LEU A 5 58.28 -22.92 -32.71
C LEU A 5 57.22 -23.46 -31.75
N LEU A 6 57.50 -23.45 -30.45
CA LEU A 6 56.56 -23.81 -29.40
C LEU A 6 55.70 -22.57 -29.09
N VAL A 7 54.50 -22.50 -29.65
CA VAL A 7 53.52 -21.46 -29.29
C VAL A 7 52.82 -21.94 -28.02
N LEU A 8 53.22 -21.37 -26.89
CA LEU A 8 52.57 -21.56 -25.60
C LEU A 8 51.31 -20.69 -25.57
N PHE A 9 50.14 -21.31 -25.76
CA PHE A 9 48.84 -20.66 -25.62
C PHE A 9 48.62 -20.33 -24.13
N LEU A 10 48.78 -19.06 -23.76
CA LEU A 10 48.41 -18.56 -22.43
C LEU A 10 46.88 -18.49 -22.38
N PHE A 11 46.23 -19.52 -21.82
CA PHE A 11 44.84 -19.45 -21.40
C PHE A 11 44.77 -18.50 -20.20
N ILE A 12 44.60 -17.21 -20.47
CA ILE A 12 44.15 -16.25 -19.47
C ILE A 12 42.67 -16.56 -19.27
N CYS A 13 42.35 -17.34 -18.23
CA CYS A 13 40.99 -17.41 -17.69
C CYS A 13 40.66 -16.01 -17.17
N CYS A 14 40.02 -15.20 -18.00
CA CYS A 14 39.22 -14.08 -17.53
C CYS A 14 38.11 -14.70 -16.67
N TYR A 15 38.31 -14.73 -15.36
CA TYR A 15 37.19 -14.87 -14.43
C TYR A 15 36.37 -13.60 -14.60
N SER A 16 35.42 -13.63 -15.54
CA SER A 16 34.31 -12.70 -15.52
C SER A 16 33.64 -12.92 -14.17
N TYR A 17 33.80 -11.97 -13.26
CA TYR A 17 32.94 -11.90 -12.09
C TYR A 17 31.54 -11.63 -12.63
N THR A 18 30.79 -12.70 -12.88
CA THR A 18 29.34 -12.58 -12.84
C THR A 18 29.04 -12.18 -11.41
N GLN A 19 28.44 -11.00 -11.23
CA GLN A 19 27.87 -10.67 -9.94
C GLN A 19 26.91 -11.81 -9.59
N SER A 20 27.05 -12.38 -8.40
CA SER A 20 26.11 -13.40 -7.97
C SER A 20 24.75 -12.74 -7.84
N TYR A 21 23.73 -13.30 -8.48
CA TYR A 21 22.34 -12.89 -8.31
C TYR A 21 22.02 -12.66 -6.83
N ILE A 22 21.38 -11.52 -6.54
CA ILE A 22 20.99 -11.16 -5.19
C ILE A 22 19.58 -11.69 -4.96
N PRO A 23 19.40 -12.70 -4.07
CA PRO A 23 18.09 -13.31 -3.85
C PRO A 23 17.08 -12.30 -3.31
N MET A 24 15.87 -12.33 -3.86
CA MET A 24 14.74 -11.53 -3.36
C MET A 24 14.06 -12.22 -2.19
N LEU A 25 13.99 -13.57 -2.20
CA LEU A 25 13.14 -14.34 -1.29
C LEU A 25 13.88 -14.80 -0.02
N GLU A 26 14.71 -13.94 0.57
CA GLU A 26 15.37 -14.20 1.86
C GLU A 26 14.37 -14.00 3.02
N GLU A 27 14.40 -14.88 4.04
CA GLU A 27 13.37 -14.90 5.10
C GLU A 27 13.43 -13.71 6.07
N ASP A 28 14.52 -12.97 6.09
CA ASP A 28 14.69 -11.74 6.87
C ASP A 28 14.27 -10.48 6.11
N ASN A 29 13.88 -10.61 4.83
CA ASN A 29 13.38 -9.51 4.04
C ASN A 29 11.93 -9.17 4.44
N ILE A 30 11.66 -7.87 4.59
CA ILE A 30 10.32 -7.33 4.85
C ILE A 30 10.06 -6.18 3.89
N TRP A 31 8.94 -6.24 3.17
CA TRP A 31 8.48 -5.15 2.31
C TRP A 31 7.32 -4.45 3.00
N SER A 32 7.46 -3.15 3.27
CA SER A 32 6.34 -2.32 3.70
C SER A 32 5.80 -1.60 2.47
N VAL A 33 4.56 -1.89 2.13
CA VAL A 33 3.89 -1.43 0.91
C VAL A 33 2.69 -0.59 1.31
N ASP A 34 2.70 0.69 0.95
CA ASP A 34 1.52 1.53 1.11
C ASP A 34 0.56 1.28 -0.05
N GLU A 35 -0.70 1.06 0.27
CA GLU A 35 -1.84 1.06 -0.65
C GLU A 35 -2.63 2.35 -0.42
N TYR A 36 -2.62 3.24 -1.42
CA TYR A 36 -3.36 4.49 -1.42
C TYR A 36 -4.75 4.25 -1.98
N VAL A 37 -5.75 4.14 -1.11
CA VAL A 37 -7.13 3.92 -1.51
C VAL A 37 -7.86 5.25 -1.69
N ASN A 38 -8.51 5.39 -2.84
CA ASN A 38 -9.35 6.48 -3.29
C ASN A 38 -10.71 5.93 -3.74
N ILE A 39 -11.65 5.88 -2.80
CA ILE A 39 -13.01 5.46 -3.11
C ILE A 39 -13.74 6.63 -3.74
N LEU A 40 -14.26 6.40 -4.95
CA LEU A 40 -15.14 7.32 -5.67
C LEU A 40 -16.50 7.44 -4.95
N SER A 41 -16.52 8.11 -3.81
CA SER A 41 -17.71 8.50 -3.04
C SER A 41 -17.88 10.02 -3.02
N ASN A 42 -19.02 10.50 -2.54
CA ASN A 42 -19.25 11.92 -2.31
C ASN A 42 -19.63 12.14 -0.83
N PRO A 43 -18.74 12.68 0.01
CA PRO A 43 -17.37 13.14 -0.31
C PRO A 43 -16.40 11.96 -0.63
N PRO A 44 -15.30 12.20 -1.35
CA PRO A 44 -14.31 11.15 -1.64
C PRO A 44 -13.66 10.66 -0.35
N ILE A 45 -13.51 9.34 -0.24
CA ILE A 45 -12.83 8.72 0.90
C ILE A 45 -11.43 8.35 0.43
N MET A 46 -10.43 8.93 1.10
CA MET A 46 -9.02 8.63 0.85
C MET A 46 -8.38 8.12 2.14
N TYR A 47 -7.70 6.99 2.06
CA TYR A 47 -6.90 6.45 3.17
C TYR A 47 -5.75 5.61 2.64
N THR A 48 -4.69 5.51 3.43
CA THR A 48 -3.56 4.62 3.20
C THR A 48 -3.65 3.40 4.12
N ILE A 49 -3.40 2.22 3.58
CA ILE A 49 -3.12 1.01 4.36
C ILE A 49 -1.69 0.59 4.09
N THR A 50 -0.90 0.30 5.12
CA THR A 50 0.43 -0.27 4.93
C THR A 50 0.43 -1.78 5.15
N HIS A 51 0.77 -2.52 4.10
CA HIS A 51 0.94 -3.98 4.13
C HIS A 51 2.40 -4.33 4.39
N GLN A 52 2.66 -5.12 5.43
CA GLN A 52 3.98 -5.70 5.69
C GLN A 52 4.01 -7.11 5.12
N VAL A 53 4.80 -7.29 4.07
CA VAL A 53 4.96 -8.56 3.38
C VAL A 53 6.23 -9.24 3.85
N THR A 54 6.17 -10.54 4.10
CA THR A 54 7.33 -11.39 4.39
C THR A 54 7.23 -12.71 3.65
N VAL A 55 8.37 -13.38 3.49
CA VAL A 55 8.43 -14.74 2.97
C VAL A 55 9.01 -15.66 4.03
N SER A 56 8.38 -16.80 4.26
CA SER A 56 8.92 -17.79 5.20
C SER A 56 8.39 -19.19 4.92
N GLY A 57 9.14 -20.19 5.39
CA GLY A 57 8.68 -21.57 5.42
C GLY A 57 8.58 -22.21 4.03
N ASP A 58 9.30 -23.31 3.88
CA ASP A 58 9.34 -24.03 2.60
C ASP A 58 8.17 -25.02 2.46
N THR A 59 7.71 -25.20 1.22
CA THR A 59 6.77 -26.25 0.81
C THR A 59 7.20 -26.85 -0.51
N ILE A 60 6.84 -28.10 -0.76
CA ILE A 60 7.18 -28.78 -2.00
C ILE A 60 5.90 -28.98 -2.81
N VAL A 61 5.90 -28.47 -4.03
CA VAL A 61 4.84 -28.67 -5.03
C VAL A 61 5.51 -29.15 -6.31
N ASP A 62 5.06 -30.29 -6.83
CA ASP A 62 5.60 -30.92 -8.05
C ASP A 62 7.14 -31.08 -8.06
N GLY A 63 7.73 -31.36 -6.89
CA GLY A 63 9.17 -31.57 -6.72
C GLY A 63 10.01 -30.29 -6.69
N LYS A 64 9.39 -29.11 -6.75
CA LYS A 64 10.04 -27.81 -6.58
C LYS A 64 9.73 -27.24 -5.21
N THR A 65 10.71 -26.55 -4.63
CA THR A 65 10.57 -25.92 -3.31
C THR A 65 10.11 -24.48 -3.48
N TYR A 66 9.04 -24.11 -2.80
CA TYR A 66 8.46 -22.77 -2.78
C TYR A 66 8.42 -22.24 -1.35
N LYS A 67 8.54 -20.92 -1.20
CA LYS A 67 8.28 -20.18 0.02
C LYS A 67 6.84 -19.71 0.06
N ARG A 68 6.29 -19.59 1.28
CA ARG A 68 4.99 -18.98 1.51
C ARG A 68 5.15 -17.48 1.70
N VAL A 69 4.17 -16.73 1.19
CA VAL A 69 4.10 -15.27 1.36
C VAL A 69 3.10 -14.95 2.47
N PHE A 70 3.47 -14.04 3.36
CA PHE A 70 2.64 -13.56 4.46
C PHE A 70 2.43 -12.05 4.34
N ASN A 71 1.25 -11.56 4.73
CA ASN A 71 0.95 -10.14 4.91
C ASN A 71 0.42 -9.89 6.34
N ASN A 72 -0.12 -8.69 6.59
CA ASN A 72 -0.69 -8.32 7.89
C ASN A 72 -1.83 -9.26 8.36
N ASP A 73 -2.55 -9.91 7.43
CA ASP A 73 -3.66 -10.82 7.72
C ASP A 73 -3.22 -12.28 7.92
N GLY A 74 -1.94 -12.59 7.68
CA GLY A 74 -1.36 -13.92 7.84
C GLY A 74 -0.85 -14.53 6.53
N GLU A 75 -0.91 -15.86 6.42
CA GLU A 75 -0.48 -16.59 5.22
C GLU A 75 -1.40 -16.24 4.04
N THR A 76 -0.80 -15.79 2.95
CA THR A 76 -1.51 -15.53 1.69
C THR A 76 -1.68 -16.83 0.90
N HIS A 77 -2.41 -16.78 -0.20
CA HIS A 77 -2.53 -17.91 -1.12
C HIS A 77 -1.27 -18.15 -1.98
N CYS A 78 -0.27 -17.25 -1.91
CA CYS A 78 0.88 -17.28 -2.80
C CYS A 78 2.00 -18.21 -2.34
N LEU A 79 2.48 -18.99 -3.31
CA LEU A 79 3.72 -19.75 -3.22
C LEU A 79 4.69 -19.22 -4.27
N VAL A 80 5.86 -18.77 -3.80
CA VAL A 80 6.88 -18.15 -4.66
C VAL A 80 8.20 -18.90 -4.55
N ARG A 81 8.96 -18.94 -5.64
CA ARG A 81 10.33 -19.45 -5.64
C ARG A 81 11.17 -18.61 -6.57
N GLU A 82 12.48 -18.71 -6.44
CA GLU A 82 13.40 -18.03 -7.34
C GLU A 82 14.49 -18.99 -7.83
N GLU A 83 14.91 -18.80 -9.07
CA GLU A 83 15.97 -19.58 -9.69
C GLU A 83 16.59 -18.80 -10.84
N ASN A 84 17.93 -18.71 -10.88
CA ASN A 84 18.69 -18.04 -11.94
C ASN A 84 18.25 -16.60 -12.28
N GLY A 85 17.87 -15.82 -11.27
CA GLY A 85 17.43 -14.43 -11.45
C GLY A 85 15.97 -14.25 -11.84
N ILE A 86 15.19 -15.35 -11.85
CA ILE A 86 13.77 -15.32 -12.17
C ILE A 86 12.98 -15.71 -10.93
N VAL A 87 11.97 -14.93 -10.59
CA VAL A 87 11.01 -15.20 -9.51
C VAL A 87 9.74 -15.75 -10.12
N TYR A 88 9.30 -16.89 -9.62
CA TYR A 88 8.14 -17.63 -10.08
C TYR A 88 7.07 -17.68 -8.99
N LYS A 89 5.82 -17.58 -9.42
CA LYS A 89 4.62 -17.84 -8.61
C LYS A 89 3.96 -19.14 -9.08
N TYR A 90 3.54 -19.97 -8.14
CA TYR A 90 2.75 -21.16 -8.46
C TYR A 90 1.28 -20.79 -8.76
N SER A 91 0.73 -21.31 -9.87
CA SER A 91 -0.66 -21.10 -10.28
C SER A 91 -1.42 -22.43 -10.27
N VAL A 92 -2.53 -22.49 -9.53
CA VAL A 92 -3.32 -23.71 -9.34
C VAL A 92 -4.10 -24.09 -10.61
N THR A 93 -4.64 -23.11 -11.34
CA THR A 93 -5.41 -23.31 -12.57
C THR A 93 -4.58 -23.70 -13.77
N SER A 94 -3.42 -23.07 -13.95
CA SER A 94 -2.57 -23.35 -15.12
C SER A 94 -1.70 -24.58 -14.93
N THR A 95 -1.68 -25.18 -13.71
CA THR A 95 -0.80 -26.29 -13.30
C THR A 95 0.69 -26.02 -13.61
N ASN A 96 1.06 -24.74 -13.67
CA ASN A 96 2.37 -24.26 -14.07
C ASN A 96 2.79 -23.08 -13.17
N GLU A 97 4.02 -22.64 -13.38
CA GLU A 97 4.54 -21.41 -12.81
C GLU A 97 4.26 -20.23 -13.73
N VAL A 98 4.00 -19.08 -13.14
CA VAL A 98 3.99 -17.79 -13.82
C VAL A 98 5.22 -16.99 -13.37
N ILE A 99 5.86 -16.29 -14.29
CA ILE A 99 7.02 -15.44 -13.97
C ILE A 99 6.50 -14.16 -13.32
N LEU A 100 6.88 -13.94 -12.07
CA LEU A 100 6.58 -12.72 -11.33
C LEU A 100 7.61 -11.63 -11.62
N TYR A 101 8.89 -11.99 -11.61
CA TYR A 101 10.00 -11.11 -11.96
C TYR A 101 11.02 -11.84 -12.81
N ASP A 102 11.61 -11.14 -13.76
CA ASP A 102 12.79 -11.59 -14.49
C ASP A 102 13.89 -10.51 -14.39
N PHE A 103 14.81 -10.69 -13.45
CA PHE A 103 15.94 -9.77 -13.27
C PHE A 103 17.04 -9.98 -14.33
N THR A 104 16.89 -10.97 -15.22
CA THR A 104 17.83 -11.21 -16.32
C THR A 104 17.58 -10.32 -17.53
N MET A 105 16.45 -9.61 -17.55
CA MET A 105 16.05 -8.78 -18.68
C MET A 105 17.04 -7.67 -19.03
N GLU A 106 17.16 -7.37 -20.31
CA GLU A 106 18.06 -6.38 -20.88
C GLU A 106 17.31 -5.27 -21.63
N LEU A 107 18.00 -4.17 -21.93
CA LEU A 107 17.42 -3.01 -22.62
C LEU A 107 16.70 -3.38 -23.92
N GLY A 108 15.45 -2.91 -24.07
CA GLY A 108 14.61 -3.13 -25.24
C GLY A 108 13.88 -4.48 -25.27
N GLU A 109 14.06 -5.33 -24.25
CA GLU A 109 13.24 -6.53 -24.07
C GLU A 109 11.88 -6.17 -23.49
N THR A 110 10.88 -7.02 -23.75
CA THR A 110 9.51 -6.81 -23.30
C THR A 110 9.10 -7.88 -22.29
N PHE A 111 8.36 -7.48 -21.27
CA PHE A 111 7.82 -8.36 -20.25
C PHE A 111 6.31 -8.46 -20.39
N THR A 112 5.80 -9.68 -20.52
CA THR A 112 4.36 -9.93 -20.50
C THR A 112 3.90 -10.15 -19.06
N LEU A 113 2.97 -9.32 -18.59
CA LEU A 113 2.50 -9.40 -17.22
C LEU A 113 1.68 -10.67 -16.98
N PRO A 114 1.84 -11.30 -15.80
CA PRO A 114 1.05 -12.46 -15.40
C PRO A 114 -0.45 -12.22 -15.58
N THR A 115 -1.12 -13.04 -16.37
CA THR A 115 -2.58 -13.18 -16.28
C THR A 115 -2.89 -14.48 -15.56
N ASP A 116 -2.93 -14.45 -14.22
CA ASP A 116 -3.39 -15.59 -13.43
C ASP A 116 -4.89 -15.45 -13.17
N PRO A 117 -5.75 -16.35 -13.69
CA PRO A 117 -7.18 -16.29 -13.48
C PRO A 117 -7.62 -16.61 -12.03
N ASP A 118 -6.75 -17.19 -11.19
CA ASP A 118 -7.10 -17.51 -9.80
C ASP A 118 -6.92 -16.34 -8.85
N ASN A 119 -5.80 -15.61 -8.98
CA ASN A 119 -5.50 -14.37 -8.28
C ASN A 119 -4.15 -13.86 -8.79
N GLN A 120 -4.07 -12.68 -9.39
CA GLN A 120 -2.84 -12.22 -10.05
C GLN A 120 -1.74 -11.85 -9.06
N TYR A 121 -2.12 -11.17 -7.98
CA TYR A 121 -1.23 -10.61 -6.98
C TYR A 121 -1.16 -11.49 -5.74
N CYS A 122 -0.08 -11.39 -4.98
CA CYS A 122 0.13 -12.15 -3.75
C CYS A 122 -0.37 -11.43 -2.51
N THR A 123 -0.24 -10.11 -2.47
CA THR A 123 -0.30 -9.33 -1.24
C THR A 123 -1.44 -8.32 -1.23
N THR A 124 -1.85 -7.84 -2.39
CA THR A 124 -3.00 -6.93 -2.56
C THR A 124 -4.03 -7.53 -3.51
N GLY A 125 -5.31 -7.17 -3.38
CA GLY A 125 -6.38 -7.69 -4.24
C GLY A 125 -6.58 -6.82 -5.47
N GLY A 126 -6.53 -7.36 -6.69
CA GLY A 126 -6.69 -6.55 -7.90
C GLY A 126 -7.18 -7.32 -9.11
N PHE A 127 -7.73 -6.60 -10.09
CA PHE A 127 -8.07 -7.11 -11.43
C PHE A 127 -7.28 -6.32 -12.47
N ASN A 128 -6.76 -6.99 -13.49
CA ASN A 128 -6.06 -6.32 -14.59
C ASN A 128 -7.01 -5.43 -15.41
N TYR A 129 -6.64 -4.16 -15.55
CA TYR A 129 -6.91 -3.42 -16.78
C TYR A 129 -5.76 -3.67 -17.76
N PHE A 130 -6.07 -4.38 -18.85
CA PHE A 130 -5.45 -4.36 -20.17
C PHE A 130 -4.01 -3.78 -20.36
N VAL A 131 -3.04 -4.15 -19.52
CA VAL A 131 -1.62 -3.94 -19.79
C VAL A 131 -1.00 -5.30 -20.05
N PRO A 132 -0.89 -5.73 -21.33
CA PRO A 132 -0.35 -7.05 -21.61
C PRO A 132 1.18 -7.07 -21.54
N GLU A 133 1.85 -5.95 -21.84
CA GLU A 133 3.28 -5.94 -22.09
C GLU A 133 3.91 -4.58 -21.72
N ILE A 134 5.08 -4.62 -21.09
CA ILE A 134 5.90 -3.46 -20.73
C ILE A 134 7.31 -3.63 -21.32
N GLU A 135 7.96 -2.55 -21.76
CA GLU A 135 9.31 -2.59 -22.38
C GLU A 135 10.36 -2.05 -21.43
N VAL A 136 11.53 -2.67 -21.39
CA VAL A 136 12.69 -2.19 -20.63
C VAL A 136 13.32 -0.98 -21.33
N VAL A 137 13.36 0.16 -20.66
CA VAL A 137 13.91 1.43 -21.19
C VAL A 137 15.26 1.81 -20.59
N ASP A 138 15.62 1.27 -19.42
CA ASP A 138 16.95 1.42 -18.85
C ASP A 138 17.34 0.17 -18.05
N VAL A 139 18.63 -0.16 -18.11
CA VAL A 139 19.26 -1.14 -17.23
C VAL A 139 20.53 -0.52 -16.68
N SER A 140 20.58 -0.35 -15.36
CA SER A 140 21.70 0.26 -14.67
C SER A 140 22.10 -0.51 -13.43
N THR A 141 23.28 -0.21 -12.90
CA THR A 141 23.74 -0.70 -11.59
C THR A 141 23.75 0.45 -10.61
N GLN A 142 23.07 0.30 -9.48
CA GLN A 142 22.93 1.35 -8.47
C GLN A 142 23.21 0.81 -7.07
N PHE A 143 23.84 1.60 -6.22
CA PHE A 143 24.08 1.25 -4.82
C PHE A 143 22.82 1.50 -3.99
N ILE A 144 22.05 0.44 -3.72
CA ILE A 144 20.73 0.50 -3.07
C ILE A 144 20.71 -0.50 -1.93
N ALA A 145 20.20 -0.08 -0.77
CA ALA A 145 20.05 -0.94 0.40
C ALA A 145 21.35 -1.71 0.79
N GLY A 146 22.50 -1.03 0.69
CA GLY A 146 23.80 -1.53 1.13
C GLY A 146 24.57 -2.39 0.12
N GLU A 147 24.05 -2.60 -1.09
CA GLU A 147 24.67 -3.44 -2.12
C GLU A 147 24.52 -2.80 -3.51
N ASP A 148 25.38 -3.18 -4.45
CA ASP A 148 25.23 -2.80 -5.87
C ASP A 148 24.17 -3.71 -6.51
N ARG A 149 23.05 -3.14 -6.97
CA ARG A 149 21.89 -3.86 -7.52
C ARG A 149 21.70 -3.54 -9.00
N LYS A 150 21.32 -4.54 -9.80
CA LYS A 150 20.74 -4.30 -11.12
C LYS A 150 19.38 -3.62 -10.95
N VAL A 151 19.16 -2.53 -11.68
CA VAL A 151 17.93 -1.75 -11.71
C VAL A 151 17.42 -1.76 -13.14
N ILE A 152 16.16 -2.13 -13.32
CA ILE A 152 15.49 -2.28 -14.60
C ILE A 152 14.29 -1.33 -14.61
N GLU A 153 14.33 -0.30 -15.45
CA GLU A 153 13.25 0.68 -15.60
C GLU A 153 12.40 0.31 -16.81
N PHE A 154 11.08 0.40 -16.68
CA PHE A 154 10.13 0.06 -17.74
C PHE A 154 9.40 1.29 -18.28
N ASP A 155 8.97 1.25 -19.55
CA ASP A 155 8.07 2.27 -20.14
C ASP A 155 6.63 2.09 -19.62
N PHE A 156 6.46 2.19 -18.31
CA PHE A 156 5.17 2.06 -17.65
C PHE A 156 5.12 2.96 -16.41
N MET A 157 4.10 3.82 -16.35
CA MET A 157 3.87 4.71 -15.22
C MET A 157 2.47 4.49 -14.65
N ILE A 158 2.36 4.57 -13.33
CA ILE A 158 1.08 4.46 -12.60
C ILE A 158 0.62 5.86 -12.14
N GLY A 159 -0.67 6.01 -11.79
CA GLY A 159 -1.39 7.28 -11.56
C GLY A 159 -0.73 8.33 -10.66
N ASN A 160 0.24 7.93 -9.81
CA ASN A 160 1.04 8.83 -8.98
C ASN A 160 2.34 9.33 -9.66
N GLY A 161 2.56 9.01 -10.94
CA GLY A 161 3.76 9.38 -11.68
C GLY A 161 5.00 8.57 -11.30
N ILE A 162 4.81 7.40 -10.67
CA ILE A 162 5.90 6.46 -10.36
C ILE A 162 6.08 5.54 -11.56
N THR A 163 7.29 5.55 -12.11
CA THR A 163 7.71 4.61 -13.17
C THR A 163 7.94 3.23 -12.55
N GLU A 164 7.40 2.19 -13.18
CA GLU A 164 7.67 0.80 -12.79
C GLU A 164 9.17 0.52 -12.94
N THR A 165 9.78 0.09 -11.84
CA THR A 165 11.22 -0.14 -11.74
C THR A 165 11.44 -1.35 -10.87
N TRP A 166 12.19 -2.32 -11.38
CA TRP A 166 12.58 -3.51 -10.64
C TRP A 166 14.01 -3.38 -10.15
N ILE A 167 14.22 -3.73 -8.89
CA ILE A 167 15.51 -3.69 -8.22
C ILE A 167 15.86 -5.11 -7.80
N GLU A 168 16.96 -5.66 -8.32
CA GLU A 168 17.42 -7.01 -8.02
C GLU A 168 17.53 -7.25 -6.51
N GLY A 169 16.94 -8.34 -6.02
CA GLY A 169 16.89 -8.68 -4.60
C GLY A 169 15.84 -7.91 -3.78
N ILE A 170 15.08 -7.00 -4.41
CA ILE A 170 14.00 -6.25 -3.75
C ILE A 170 12.66 -6.44 -4.50
N GLY A 171 12.64 -6.39 -5.84
CA GLY A 171 11.41 -6.40 -6.62
C GLY A 171 11.00 -5.00 -7.09
N SER A 172 9.70 -4.76 -7.24
CA SER A 172 9.17 -3.48 -7.74
C SER A 172 9.28 -2.34 -6.72
N VAL A 173 9.53 -1.12 -7.21
CA VAL A 173 9.36 0.11 -6.41
C VAL A 173 7.90 0.38 -6.03
N LEU A 174 6.95 -0.39 -6.56
CA LEU A 174 5.54 -0.31 -6.23
C LEU A 174 5.12 -1.29 -5.12
N GLY A 175 5.96 -2.27 -4.79
CA GLY A 175 5.70 -3.22 -3.72
C GLY A 175 6.30 -4.60 -3.97
N PHE A 176 5.82 -5.59 -3.21
CA PHE A 176 6.23 -6.99 -3.42
C PHE A 176 5.67 -7.55 -4.74
N ASP A 177 4.43 -7.23 -5.06
CA ASP A 177 3.80 -7.58 -6.33
C ASP A 177 4.29 -6.64 -7.45
N PRO A 178 4.61 -7.17 -8.65
CA PRO A 178 4.91 -6.34 -9.80
C PRO A 178 3.64 -5.62 -10.24
N ILE A 179 3.74 -4.30 -10.48
CA ILE A 179 2.63 -3.42 -10.83
C ILE A 179 1.59 -3.28 -9.72
N GLY A 180 1.62 -2.12 -9.07
CA GLY A 180 0.84 -1.78 -7.89
C GLY A 180 -0.62 -1.38 -8.10
N LEU A 181 -1.34 -1.99 -9.05
CA LEU A 181 -2.71 -1.58 -9.36
C LEU A 181 -3.75 -2.51 -8.74
N THR A 182 -4.47 -1.97 -7.76
CA THR A 182 -5.65 -2.61 -7.19
C THR A 182 -6.90 -1.79 -7.54
N LEU A 183 -7.74 -2.35 -8.42
CA LEU A 183 -9.18 -2.00 -8.53
C LEU A 183 -9.56 -0.56 -8.95
N ASP A 184 -8.90 0.16 -9.86
CA ASP A 184 -9.27 1.56 -10.28
C ASP A 184 -9.43 2.58 -9.13
N ILE A 185 -9.20 2.16 -7.89
CA ILE A 185 -9.41 2.91 -6.66
C ILE A 185 -8.16 2.90 -5.80
N SER A 186 -7.12 2.13 -6.12
CA SER A 186 -5.88 2.17 -5.37
C SER A 186 -4.62 1.92 -6.18
N ASP A 187 -3.58 2.63 -5.75
CA ASP A 187 -2.20 2.49 -6.21
C ASP A 187 -1.33 2.03 -5.04
N THR A 188 -0.27 1.28 -5.31
CA THR A 188 0.70 0.88 -4.29
C THR A 188 2.09 1.48 -4.49
N ALA A 189 2.83 1.65 -3.39
CA ALA A 189 4.23 2.04 -3.40
C ALA A 189 5.03 1.27 -2.34
N LEU A 190 6.23 0.81 -2.69
CA LEU A 190 7.19 0.35 -1.70
C LEU A 190 7.65 1.54 -0.87
N VAL A 191 7.41 1.55 0.44
CA VAL A 191 7.85 2.63 1.33
C VAL A 191 9.04 2.24 2.18
N CYS A 192 9.16 0.96 2.52
CA CYS A 192 10.35 0.42 3.16
C CYS A 192 10.71 -0.97 2.65
N PHE A 193 12.01 -1.22 2.60
CA PHE A 193 12.57 -2.55 2.52
C PHE A 193 13.45 -2.77 3.75
N THR A 194 13.19 -3.83 4.51
CA THR A 194 14.02 -4.21 5.66
C THR A 194 14.81 -5.45 5.30
N LYS A 195 16.13 -5.42 5.51
CA LYS A 195 17.02 -6.58 5.33
C LYS A 195 17.98 -6.66 6.51
N ASN A 196 18.13 -7.84 7.11
CA ASN A 196 18.91 -8.05 8.33
C ASN A 196 18.57 -7.07 9.48
N GLY A 197 17.30 -6.68 9.59
CA GLY A 197 16.82 -5.71 10.58
C GLY A 197 17.19 -4.24 10.30
N ILE A 198 17.84 -3.94 9.17
CA ILE A 198 18.12 -2.57 8.72
C ILE A 198 17.01 -2.13 7.77
N ILE A 199 16.42 -0.97 8.07
CA ILE A 199 15.34 -0.37 7.30
C ILE A 199 15.91 0.58 6.24
N TYR A 200 15.45 0.45 5.00
CA TYR A 200 15.73 1.34 3.89
C TYR A 200 14.43 1.95 3.38
N PHE A 201 14.37 3.29 3.31
CA PHE A 201 13.21 4.02 2.85
C PHE A 201 13.19 4.18 1.32
N PHE A 202 12.01 4.05 0.74
CA PHE A 202 11.76 4.18 -0.70
C PHE A 202 10.71 5.26 -0.95
N ASN A 203 10.66 5.76 -2.19
CA ASN A 203 9.63 6.71 -2.66
C ASN A 203 9.43 7.95 -1.77
N GLY A 204 10.49 8.42 -1.10
CA GLY A 204 10.45 9.59 -0.23
C GLY A 204 9.77 9.36 1.13
N ALA A 205 9.42 8.12 1.48
CA ALA A 205 8.81 7.79 2.75
C ALA A 205 9.73 8.06 3.93
N THR A 206 9.14 8.37 5.08
CA THR A 206 9.83 8.56 6.37
C THR A 206 9.36 7.58 7.45
N SER A 207 8.38 6.75 7.15
CA SER A 207 7.83 5.71 8.01
C SER A 207 7.51 4.47 7.16
N CYS A 208 7.63 3.29 7.78
CA CYS A 208 7.27 1.99 7.20
C CYS A 208 5.84 1.57 7.54
N ASP A 209 5.12 2.44 8.23
CA ASP A 209 3.69 2.32 8.49
C ASP A 209 3.11 3.73 8.37
N ASN A 210 2.41 3.96 7.27
CA ASN A 210 1.65 5.17 6.99
C ASN A 210 0.14 4.86 7.01
N THR A 211 -0.26 3.74 7.63
CA THR A 211 -1.66 3.34 7.72
C THR A 211 -2.46 4.45 8.36
N THR A 212 -3.27 5.13 7.56
CA THR A 212 -4.26 6.07 8.06
C THR A 212 -5.52 5.25 8.30
N LEU A 213 -5.61 4.57 9.44
CA LEU A 213 -6.86 3.94 9.89
C LEU A 213 -7.88 5.06 10.16
N GLY A 214 -8.55 5.50 9.10
CA GLY A 214 -9.48 6.62 9.08
C GLY A 214 -10.82 6.27 9.74
N ILE A 215 -10.81 6.08 11.06
CA ILE A 215 -11.95 6.42 11.94
C ILE A 215 -11.52 7.53 12.92
N ASP A 216 -10.37 8.17 12.67
CA ASP A 216 -9.89 9.30 13.48
C ASP A 216 -9.88 10.66 12.78
N ASP A 217 -10.26 10.73 11.49
CA ASP A 217 -10.57 11.99 10.80
C ASP A 217 -11.90 11.88 10.05
N LEU A 218 -12.98 11.57 10.79
CA LEU A 218 -14.20 12.31 10.53
C LEU A 218 -13.87 13.76 10.84
N ASP A 219 -13.47 14.47 9.79
CA ASP A 219 -13.05 15.85 9.81
C ASP A 219 -13.94 16.60 10.82
N ARG A 220 -13.39 16.94 11.99
CA ARG A 220 -14.16 17.61 13.05
C ARG A 220 -14.82 18.87 12.48
N ASP A 221 -14.22 19.41 11.44
CA ASP A 221 -14.63 20.58 10.68
C ASP A 221 -15.87 20.37 9.79
N GLN A 222 -16.28 19.11 9.55
CA GLN A 222 -17.52 18.78 8.82
C GLN A 222 -18.75 18.66 9.74
N ILE A 223 -18.56 18.54 11.06
CA ILE A 223 -19.65 18.65 12.04
C ILE A 223 -19.83 20.12 12.39
N ILE A 224 -20.78 20.79 11.73
CA ILE A 224 -20.98 22.24 11.83
C ILE A 224 -22.36 22.57 12.38
N LEU A 225 -22.41 23.55 13.29
CA LEU A 225 -23.66 24.13 13.79
C LEU A 225 -23.84 25.53 13.21
N TYR A 226 -24.88 25.72 12.41
CA TYR A 226 -25.17 27.01 11.81
C TYR A 226 -26.67 27.33 11.74
N PRO A 227 -27.06 28.61 11.90
CA PRO A 227 -26.22 29.73 12.34
C PRO A 227 -25.80 29.60 13.81
N ASN A 228 -24.65 30.16 14.17
CA ASN A 228 -24.24 30.34 15.57
C ASN A 228 -23.83 31.81 15.73
N PRO A 229 -24.54 32.64 16.51
CA PRO A 229 -25.56 32.30 17.50
C PRO A 229 -26.92 31.83 16.94
N VAL A 230 -27.58 30.93 17.66
CA VAL A 230 -28.94 30.43 17.40
C VAL A 230 -29.95 31.49 17.87
N THR A 231 -30.78 31.99 16.95
CA THR A 231 -31.84 32.99 17.25
C THR A 231 -33.25 32.42 17.10
N SER A 232 -33.44 31.42 16.25
CA SER A 232 -34.69 30.68 16.09
C SER A 232 -34.39 29.19 15.97
N ILE A 233 -33.81 28.77 14.84
CA ILE A 233 -33.42 27.38 14.57
C ILE A 233 -32.01 27.38 14.00
N SER A 234 -31.20 26.42 14.47
CA SER A 234 -29.92 26.09 13.87
C SER A 234 -29.84 24.62 13.52
N ILE A 235 -29.07 24.32 12.49
CA ILE A 235 -28.83 22.97 12.00
C ILE A 235 -27.45 22.56 12.51
N LEU A 236 -27.42 21.48 13.27
CA LEU A 236 -26.19 20.74 13.54
C LEU A 236 -26.08 19.67 12.44
N GLN A 237 -25.22 19.92 11.47
CA GLN A 237 -24.99 19.06 10.31
C GLN A 237 -23.88 18.05 10.61
N PHE A 238 -24.04 16.83 10.11
CA PHE A 238 -23.05 15.75 10.14
C PHE A 238 -22.62 15.38 8.71
N PRO A 239 -21.47 14.70 8.54
CA PRO A 239 -20.95 14.37 7.21
C PRO A 239 -21.84 13.39 6.43
N SER A 240 -22.48 12.45 7.12
CA SER A 240 -23.43 11.49 6.54
C SER A 240 -24.31 10.85 7.63
N GLU A 241 -25.35 10.14 7.20
CA GLU A 241 -26.24 9.40 8.09
C GLU A 241 -25.52 8.23 8.76
N GLY A 242 -25.77 8.03 10.06
CA GLY A 242 -25.21 6.91 10.82
C GLY A 242 -23.80 7.15 11.40
N ILE A 243 -23.15 8.26 11.05
CA ILE A 243 -21.84 8.63 11.63
C ILE A 243 -21.96 9.03 13.11
N VAL A 244 -22.99 9.78 13.47
CA VAL A 244 -23.23 10.16 14.87
C VAL A 244 -24.37 9.31 15.39
N ASP A 245 -24.15 8.62 16.50
CA ASP A 245 -25.18 7.81 17.17
C ASP A 245 -25.77 8.52 18.40
N LEU A 246 -25.05 9.49 18.97
CA LEU A 246 -25.43 10.17 20.20
C LEU A 246 -24.99 11.63 20.23
N LEU A 247 -25.95 12.52 20.52
CA LEU A 247 -25.75 13.93 20.80
C LEU A 247 -26.02 14.21 22.28
N LYS A 248 -25.12 14.95 22.94
CA LYS A 248 -25.30 15.50 24.28
C LYS A 248 -25.07 17.00 24.29
N ILE A 249 -25.91 17.74 25.00
CA ILE A 249 -25.79 19.20 25.16
C ILE A 249 -25.70 19.53 26.63
N TYR A 250 -24.78 20.44 26.96
CA TYR A 250 -24.47 20.88 28.32
C TYR A 250 -24.58 22.39 28.44
N ASP A 251 -25.04 22.87 29.60
CA ASP A 251 -24.94 24.28 29.95
C ASP A 251 -23.54 24.64 30.49
N VAL A 252 -23.31 25.94 30.78
CA VAL A 252 -22.01 26.43 31.31
C VAL A 252 -21.60 25.85 32.65
N THR A 253 -22.52 25.24 33.39
CA THR A 253 -22.23 24.57 34.67
C THR A 253 -21.82 23.11 34.48
N GLY A 254 -21.85 22.60 33.24
CA GLY A 254 -21.60 21.20 32.91
C GLY A 254 -22.83 20.30 33.12
N LYS A 255 -24.02 20.88 33.36
CA LYS A 255 -25.25 20.11 33.51
C LYS A 255 -25.74 19.65 32.13
N LEU A 256 -26.02 18.35 31.99
CA LEU A 256 -26.65 17.78 30.81
C LEU A 256 -28.08 18.33 30.66
N VAL A 257 -28.34 19.01 29.54
CA VAL A 257 -29.65 19.62 29.22
C VAL A 257 -30.40 18.88 28.12
N LYS A 258 -29.69 18.17 27.24
CA LYS A 258 -30.30 17.33 26.20
C LYS A 258 -29.42 16.12 25.92
N GLU A 259 -30.04 14.98 25.71
CA GLU A 259 -29.43 13.77 25.18
C GLU A 259 -30.36 13.19 24.10
N GLU A 260 -29.83 12.93 22.92
CA GLU A 260 -30.61 12.46 21.77
C GLU A 260 -29.81 11.43 20.99
N LYS A 261 -30.45 10.30 20.66
CA LYS A 261 -29.90 9.33 19.72
C LYS A 261 -30.08 9.87 18.30
N VAL A 262 -29.01 9.84 17.52
CA VAL A 262 -28.98 10.39 16.17
C VAL A 262 -28.98 9.24 15.18
N ASN A 263 -29.82 9.36 14.15
CA ASN A 263 -29.91 8.42 13.04
C ASN A 263 -30.10 9.15 11.71
N LYS A 264 -29.66 10.40 11.65
CA LYS A 264 -29.77 11.29 10.49
C LYS A 264 -28.44 11.99 10.29
N ASP A 265 -28.29 12.62 9.15
CA ASP A 265 -27.19 13.51 8.82
C ASP A 265 -27.33 14.93 9.43
N TYR A 266 -28.41 15.22 10.17
CA TYR A 266 -28.54 16.48 10.91
C TYR A 266 -29.43 16.40 12.16
N VAL A 267 -29.29 17.39 13.05
CA VAL A 267 -30.19 17.68 14.18
C VAL A 267 -30.60 19.16 14.18
N LEU A 268 -31.87 19.44 14.46
CA LEU A 268 -32.36 20.80 14.64
C LEU A 268 -32.24 21.26 16.11
N ILE A 269 -31.67 22.44 16.31
CA ILE A 269 -31.57 23.13 17.58
C ILE A 269 -32.53 24.32 17.55
N ASP A 270 -33.65 24.19 18.25
CA ASP A 270 -34.65 25.24 18.41
C ASP A 270 -34.34 26.07 19.67
N ALA A 271 -34.09 27.36 19.49
CA ALA A 271 -33.79 28.31 20.57
C ALA A 271 -34.89 28.35 21.64
N MET A 272 -36.15 28.09 21.29
CA MET A 272 -37.28 28.09 22.23
C MET A 272 -37.16 27.00 23.31
N GLN A 273 -36.32 25.99 23.08
CA GLN A 273 -36.09 24.88 24.03
C GLN A 273 -35.01 25.19 25.07
N TYR A 274 -34.32 26.33 24.95
CA TYR A 274 -33.18 26.71 25.78
C TYR A 274 -33.36 28.12 26.36
N ARG A 275 -32.59 28.43 27.41
CA ARG A 275 -32.46 29.81 27.89
C ARG A 275 -31.32 30.49 27.12
N SER A 276 -31.38 31.81 26.96
CA SER A 276 -30.27 32.55 26.36
C SER A 276 -28.99 32.33 27.16
N GLY A 277 -27.90 32.01 26.47
CA GLY A 277 -26.63 31.65 27.12
C GLY A 277 -25.67 30.86 26.24
N LEU A 278 -24.52 30.52 26.83
CA LEU A 278 -23.50 29.67 26.20
C LEU A 278 -23.77 28.20 26.53
N TYR A 279 -23.61 27.34 25.53
CA TYR A 279 -23.79 25.90 25.64
C TYR A 279 -22.64 25.17 24.95
N PHE A 280 -22.50 23.89 25.27
CA PHE A 280 -21.56 22.98 24.61
C PHE A 280 -22.31 21.77 24.10
N TYR A 281 -22.04 21.35 22.86
CA TYR A 281 -22.49 20.06 22.37
C TYR A 281 -21.32 19.08 22.29
N GLN A 282 -21.65 17.81 22.49
CA GLN A 282 -20.77 16.67 22.30
C GLN A 282 -21.47 15.66 21.42
N VAL A 283 -20.77 15.14 20.41
CA VAL A 283 -21.28 14.13 19.49
C VAL A 283 -20.39 12.91 19.55
N PHE A 284 -21.00 11.74 19.53
CA PHE A 284 -20.33 10.46 19.69
C PHE A 284 -20.71 9.51 18.54
N SER A 285 -19.84 8.52 18.33
CA SER A 285 -20.06 7.35 17.48
C SER A 285 -19.54 6.13 18.22
N GLU A 286 -20.37 5.12 18.43
CA GLU A 286 -19.99 3.87 19.11
C GLU A 286 -19.30 4.11 20.47
N ASN A 287 -19.81 5.08 21.24
CA ASN A 287 -19.25 5.61 22.50
C ASN A 287 -17.91 6.37 22.38
N LYS A 288 -17.33 6.53 21.19
CA LYS A 288 -16.17 7.40 20.95
C LYS A 288 -16.62 8.85 20.79
N LEU A 289 -16.02 9.76 21.56
CA LEU A 289 -16.27 11.20 21.42
C LEU A 289 -15.65 11.71 20.12
N LEU A 290 -16.48 12.22 19.19
CA LEU A 290 -16.04 12.74 17.90
C LEU A 290 -15.71 14.24 17.97
N LYS A 291 -16.62 15.05 18.52
CA LYS A 291 -16.44 16.52 18.62
C LYS A 291 -17.04 17.08 19.90
N THR A 292 -16.39 18.11 20.44
CA THR A 292 -16.94 19.01 21.46
C THR A 292 -16.81 20.44 20.96
N GLU A 293 -17.90 21.20 20.91
CA GLU A 293 -17.86 22.60 20.49
C GLU A 293 -18.91 23.45 21.22
N LYS A 294 -18.64 24.76 21.29
CA LYS A 294 -19.50 25.73 21.98
C LYS A 294 -20.45 26.43 21.00
N PHE A 295 -21.66 26.71 21.44
CA PHE A 295 -22.64 27.52 20.70
C PHE A 295 -23.42 28.44 21.61
N ILE A 296 -24.01 29.49 21.03
CA ILE A 296 -24.69 30.55 21.77
C ILE A 296 -26.17 30.54 21.40
N ILE A 297 -27.05 30.46 22.39
CA ILE A 297 -28.49 30.74 22.24
C ILE A 297 -28.72 32.21 22.59
N LYS A 298 -29.38 32.96 21.69
CA LYS A 298 -29.80 34.35 21.93
C LYS A 298 -31.24 34.43 22.37
#